data_AF-A0A6C0LKS9-F1
#
_entry.id   AF-A0A6C0LKS9-F1
#
_cell.length_a   1.000
_cell.length_b   1.000
_cell.length_c   1.000
_cell.angle_alpha   90.00
_cell.angle_beta   90.00
_cell.angle_gamma   90.00
#
_symmetry.space_group_name_H-M   'P 1'
#
loop_
_entity.id
_entity.type
_entity.pdbx_description
1 polymer ?
#
loop_
_entity_poly.entity_id
_entity_poly.type
_entity_poly.pdbx_seq_one_letter_code
_entity_poly.pdbx_strand_id
1 'polypeptide(L)'
;MNIYVKYLIITGILMVLDVAWIAMNVSAYSSVILNVQKSPVRLRTDYAIIAYLFILFSVIYVAIPFTTQSIKKGDSIRSISIETKLLKSFMYGGAVGFSIYGIYNFTSLAIYKDLDSTIGIIDTLWGTALYTITTFVFLLLPD
;
A
#
# COMPACT_ATOMS: atom_id res chain seq x y z
N MET A 1 -14.99 -14.13 -12.27
CA MET A 1 -13.68 -14.69 -11.92
C MET A 1 -13.71 -15.12 -10.47
N ASN A 2 -13.19 -16.34 -10.22
CA ASN A 2 -13.03 -16.86 -8.87
C ASN A 2 -12.32 -15.83 -7.95
N ILE A 3 -12.84 -15.62 -6.74
CA ILE A 3 -12.32 -14.65 -5.77
C ILE A 3 -10.84 -14.89 -5.42
N TYR A 4 -10.40 -16.15 -5.36
CA TYR A 4 -9.00 -16.50 -5.12
C TYR A 4 -8.09 -16.07 -6.28
N VAL A 5 -8.60 -16.11 -7.52
CA VAL A 5 -7.87 -15.61 -8.69
C VAL A 5 -7.78 -14.08 -8.65
N LYS A 6 -8.84 -13.38 -8.21
CA LYS A 6 -8.78 -11.93 -7.98
C LYS A 6 -7.68 -11.58 -6.96
N TYR A 7 -7.63 -12.30 -5.83
CA TYR A 7 -6.59 -12.09 -4.82
C TYR A 7 -5.18 -12.36 -5.35
N LEU A 8 -4.98 -13.43 -6.13
CA LEU A 8 -3.69 -13.75 -6.73
C LEU A 8 -3.19 -12.63 -7.66
N ILE A 9 -4.07 -12.13 -8.54
CA ILE A 9 -3.75 -11.01 -9.45
C ILE A 9 -3.37 -9.77 -8.65
N ILE A 10 -4.14 -9.45 -7.62
CA ILE A 10 -3.87 -8.29 -6.75
C ILE A 10 -2.53 -8.43 -6.03
N THR A 11 -2.21 -9.59 -5.47
CA THR A 11 -0.91 -9.85 -4.85
C THR A 11 0.23 -9.64 -5.85
N GLY A 12 0.11 -10.15 -7.08
CA GLY A 12 1.11 -9.95 -8.13
C GLY A 12 1.31 -8.46 -8.47
N ILE A 13 0.22 -7.72 -8.68
CA ILE A 13 0.26 -6.29 -9.01
C ILE A 13 0.90 -5.50 -7.87
N LEU A 14 0.49 -5.75 -6.62
CA LEU A 14 1.05 -5.09 -5.45
C LEU A 14 2.56 -5.28 -5.38
N MET A 15 3.05 -6.52 -5.52
CA MET A 15 4.48 -6.80 -5.49
C MET A 15 5.24 -6.11 -6.62
N VAL A 16 4.69 -6.10 -7.84
CA VAL A 16 5.33 -5.43 -8.99
C VAL A 16 5.43 -3.92 -8.77
N LEU A 17 4.34 -3.29 -8.32
CA LEU A 17 4.32 -1.85 -8.04
C LEU A 17 5.33 -1.48 -6.96
N ASP A 18 5.35 -2.24 -5.87
CA ASP A 18 6.20 -1.91 -4.73
C ASP A 18 7.69 -2.18 -5.00
N VAL A 19 8.02 -3.27 -5.72
CA VAL A 19 9.40 -3.50 -6.19
C VAL A 19 9.86 -2.39 -7.13
N ALA A 20 9.00 -1.95 -8.05
CA ALA A 20 9.32 -0.83 -8.94
C ALA A 20 9.57 0.46 -8.13
N TRP A 21 8.72 0.75 -7.14
CA TRP A 21 8.88 1.90 -6.27
C TRP A 21 10.19 1.88 -5.49
N ILE A 22 10.52 0.76 -4.85
CA ILE A 22 11.77 0.59 -4.10
C ILE A 22 12.96 0.74 -5.04
N ALA A 23 12.94 0.13 -6.23
CA ALA A 23 14.02 0.24 -7.21
C ALA A 23 14.29 1.69 -7.63
N MET A 24 13.23 2.49 -7.83
CA MET A 24 13.36 3.91 -8.17
C MET A 24 13.91 4.77 -7.02
N ASN A 25 13.65 4.38 -5.77
CA ASN A 25 13.98 5.19 -4.58
C ASN A 25 15.13 4.63 -3.74
N VAL A 26 15.76 3.53 -4.17
CA VAL A 26 16.79 2.81 -3.37
C VAL A 26 17.96 3.69 -2.96
N SER A 27 18.37 4.64 -3.80
CA SER A 27 19.47 5.57 -3.52
C SER A 27 19.12 6.55 -2.39
N ALA A 28 17.90 7.10 -2.43
CA ALA A 28 17.38 7.99 -1.40
C ALA A 28 17.22 7.26 -0.07
N TYR A 29 16.59 6.08 -0.09
CA TYR A 29 16.44 5.25 1.11
C TYR A 29 17.79 4.83 1.70
N SER A 30 18.76 4.42 0.87
CA SER A 30 20.09 4.02 1.36
C SER A 30 20.83 5.18 2.01
N SER A 31 20.70 6.38 1.47
CA SER A 31 21.32 7.59 2.02
C SER A 31 20.72 7.95 3.38
N VAL A 32 19.39 7.89 3.49
CA VAL A 32 18.68 8.16 4.75
C VAL A 32 19.00 7.11 5.81
N ILE A 33 19.03 5.82 5.44
CA ILE A 33 19.40 4.75 6.37
C ILE A 33 20.85 4.92 6.84
N LEU A 34 21.78 5.24 5.95
CA LEU A 34 23.17 5.51 6.33
C LEU A 34 23.27 6.70 7.30
N ASN A 35 22.49 7.76 7.07
CA ASN A 35 22.47 8.92 7.96
C ASN A 35 21.91 8.59 9.34
N VAL A 36 20.85 7.79 9.44
CA VAL A 36 20.25 7.42 10.73
C VAL A 36 21.06 6.35 11.47
N GLN A 37 21.47 5.28 10.78
CA GLN A 37 22.13 4.12 11.38
C GLN A 37 23.66 4.24 11.46
N LYS A 38 24.25 5.24 10.78
CA LYS A 38 25.71 5.42 10.63
C LYS A 38 26.42 4.16 10.09
N SER A 39 25.67 3.30 9.38
CA SER A 39 26.14 2.05 8.79
C SER A 39 25.36 1.75 7.51
N PRO A 40 25.96 1.02 6.56
CA PRO A 40 25.28 0.69 5.30
C PRO A 40 24.08 -0.24 5.54
N VAL A 41 23.11 -0.17 4.63
CA VAL A 41 21.89 -0.98 4.67
C VAL A 41 22.24 -2.47 4.75
N ARG A 42 21.77 -3.14 5.82
CA ARG A 42 21.80 -4.59 5.93
C ARG A 42 20.39 -5.14 5.81
N LEU A 43 20.04 -5.65 4.63
CA LEU A 43 18.72 -6.21 4.38
C LEU A 43 18.52 -7.48 5.21
N ARG A 44 17.45 -7.49 6.00
CA ARG A 44 16.99 -8.62 6.79
C ARG A 44 15.74 -9.20 6.14
N THR A 45 15.95 -10.22 5.29
CA THR A 45 14.91 -10.78 4.44
C THR A 45 13.79 -11.46 5.22
N ASP A 46 14.10 -12.02 6.39
CA ASP A 46 13.14 -12.57 7.35
C ASP A 46 12.06 -11.55 7.72
N TYR A 47 12.46 -10.33 8.10
CA TYR A 47 11.51 -9.28 8.46
C TYR A 47 10.84 -8.64 7.26
N ALA A 48 11.52 -8.55 6.11
CA ALA A 48 10.89 -8.09 4.88
C ALA A 48 9.71 -9.00 4.48
N ILE A 49 9.89 -10.32 4.55
CA ILE A 49 8.82 -11.29 4.27
C ILE A 49 7.64 -11.07 5.22
N ILE A 50 7.90 -10.92 6.52
CA ILE A 50 6.84 -10.69 7.52
C ILE A 50 6.10 -9.37 7.24
N ALA A 51 6.80 -8.30 6.86
CA ALA A 51 6.17 -7.03 6.48
C ALA A 51 5.24 -7.19 5.27
N TYR A 52 5.67 -7.92 4.23
CA TYR A 52 4.81 -8.20 3.08
C TYR A 52 3.60 -9.09 3.43
N LEU A 53 3.75 -10.05 4.35
CA LEU A 53 2.61 -10.83 4.84
C LEU A 53 1.57 -9.93 5.53
N PHE A 54 2.01 -8.95 6.32
CA PHE A 54 1.10 -7.98 6.93
C PHE A 54 0.43 -7.06 5.90
N ILE A 55 1.16 -6.61 4.88
CA ILE A 55 0.60 -5.81 3.77
C ILE A 55 -0.46 -6.61 3.00
N LEU A 56 -0.17 -7.88 2.68
CA LEU A 56 -1.15 -8.73 2.00
C LEU A 56 -2.37 -9.00 2.87
N PHE A 57 -2.16 -9.24 4.17
CA PHE A 57 -3.25 -9.44 5.12
C PHE A 57 -4.15 -8.20 5.21
N SER A 58 -3.59 -7.01 5.41
CA SER A 58 -4.36 -5.77 5.49
C SER A 58 -5.09 -5.46 4.18
N VAL A 59 -4.49 -5.70 3.02
CA VAL A 59 -5.15 -5.49 1.73
C VAL A 59 -6.35 -6.44 1.56
N ILE A 60 -6.13 -7.74 1.75
CA ILE A 60 -7.14 -8.78 1.47
C ILE A 60 -8.28 -8.73 2.49
N TYR A 61 -7.97 -8.58 3.77
CA TYR A 61 -8.94 -8.71 4.85
C TYR A 61 -9.48 -7.38 5.38
N VAL A 62 -8.82 -6.26 5.09
CA VAL A 62 -9.25 -4.94 5.57
C VAL A 62 -9.60 -4.02 4.40
N ALA A 63 -8.63 -3.68 3.55
CA ALA A 63 -8.81 -2.65 2.52
C ALA A 63 -9.86 -3.03 1.48
N ILE A 64 -9.83 -4.25 0.95
CA ILE A 64 -10.80 -4.72 -0.05
C ILE A 64 -12.22 -4.83 0.55
N PRO A 65 -12.44 -5.50 1.70
CA PRO A 65 -13.76 -5.53 2.34
C PRO A 65 -14.28 -4.14 2.69
N PHE A 66 -13.45 -3.27 3.25
CA PHE A 66 -13.84 -1.91 3.62
C PHE A 66 -14.27 -1.08 2.40
N THR A 67 -13.54 -1.21 1.30
CA THR A 67 -13.87 -0.55 0.03
C THR A 67 -15.15 -1.11 -0.59
N THR A 68 -15.27 -2.44 -0.69
CA THR A 68 -16.42 -3.09 -1.34
C THR A 68 -17.72 -2.94 -0.55
N GLN A 69 -17.66 -2.96 0.78
CA GLN A 69 -18.84 -2.73 1.63
C GLN A 69 -19.38 -1.30 1.48
N SER A 70 -18.52 -0.32 1.23
CA SER A 70 -18.92 1.08 1.01
C SER A 70 -19.73 1.32 -0.28
N ILE A 71 -19.76 0.32 -1.17
CA ILE A 71 -20.42 0.36 -2.48
C ILE A 71 -21.80 -0.32 -2.43
N LYS A 72 -22.12 -1.08 -1.37
CA LYS A 72 -23.39 -1.81 -1.26
C LYS A 72 -24.58 -0.87 -0.98
N LYS A 73 -25.17 -0.32 -2.04
CA LYS A 73 -26.51 0.29 -2.00
C LYS A 73 -27.22 0.01 -3.32
N GLY A 74 -28.04 -1.05 -3.38
CA GLY A 74 -28.95 -1.39 -4.49
C GLY A 74 -28.33 -1.77 -5.83
N ASP A 75 -27.15 -1.26 -6.15
CA ASP A 75 -26.46 -1.40 -7.42
C ASP A 75 -25.40 -2.50 -7.39
N SER A 76 -25.32 -3.28 -8.48
CA SER A 76 -24.22 -4.22 -8.70
C SER A 76 -22.90 -3.45 -8.83
N ILE A 77 -21.77 -4.00 -8.34
CA ILE A 77 -20.42 -3.42 -8.52
C ILE A 77 -20.09 -3.18 -10.01
N ARG A 78 -20.82 -3.83 -10.93
CA ARG A 78 -20.69 -3.63 -12.37
C ARG A 78 -21.37 -2.36 -12.90
N SER A 79 -22.45 -1.89 -12.29
CA SER A 79 -23.21 -0.74 -12.78
C SER A 79 -22.64 0.61 -12.33
N ILE A 80 -21.76 0.62 -11.33
CA ILE A 80 -21.10 1.84 -10.86
C ILE A 80 -20.02 2.34 -11.83
N SER A 81 -19.97 3.66 -11.99
CA SER A 81 -19.01 4.36 -12.85
C SER A 81 -17.55 4.14 -12.40
N ILE A 82 -16.62 4.25 -13.35
CA ILE A 82 -15.18 4.15 -13.10
C ILE A 82 -14.70 5.19 -12.06
N GLU A 83 -15.26 6.40 -12.12
CA GLU A 83 -14.97 7.50 -11.19
C GLU A 83 -15.39 7.13 -9.77
N THR A 84 -16.56 6.51 -9.61
CA THR A 84 -17.04 6.05 -8.30
C THR A 84 -16.11 4.97 -7.75
N LYS A 85 -15.69 4.00 -8.59
CA LYS A 85 -14.73 2.96 -8.18
C LYS A 85 -13.42 3.58 -7.71
N LEU A 86 -12.87 4.54 -8.45
CA LEU A 86 -11.62 5.22 -8.10
C LEU A 86 -11.77 6.01 -6.80
N LEU A 87 -12.82 6.81 -6.67
CA LEU A 87 -13.09 7.60 -5.47
C LEU A 87 -13.23 6.72 -4.23
N LYS A 88 -14.00 5.63 -4.31
CA LYS A 88 -14.17 4.68 -3.20
C LYS A 88 -12.86 3.98 -2.85
N SER A 89 -12.07 3.61 -3.85
CA SER A 89 -10.76 2.99 -3.63
C SER A 89 -9.80 3.94 -2.94
N PHE A 90 -9.82 5.23 -3.30
CA PHE A 90 -9.03 6.26 -2.63
C PHE A 90 -9.50 6.49 -1.19
N MET A 91 -10.80 6.70 -0.99
CA MET A 91 -11.36 7.03 0.32
C MET A 91 -11.25 5.89 1.34
N TYR A 92 -11.47 4.64 0.92
CA TYR A 92 -11.53 3.50 1.84
C TYR A 92 -10.25 2.66 1.79
N GLY A 93 -9.82 2.25 0.59
CA GLY A 93 -8.57 1.50 0.42
C GLY A 93 -7.35 2.36 0.74
N GLY A 94 -7.26 3.54 0.12
CA GLY A 94 -6.21 4.52 0.35
C GLY A 94 -6.12 4.95 1.81
N ALA A 95 -7.23 5.14 2.51
CA ALA A 95 -7.22 5.46 3.94
C ALA A 95 -6.57 4.36 4.81
N VAL A 96 -6.74 3.08 4.46
CA VAL A 96 -6.05 1.98 5.15
C VAL A 96 -4.54 2.07 4.91
N GLY A 97 -4.12 2.29 3.66
CA GLY A 97 -2.71 2.48 3.30
C GLY A 97 -2.08 3.69 3.99
N PHE A 98 -2.76 4.84 3.94
CA PHE A 98 -2.38 6.08 4.62
C PHE A 98 -2.19 5.86 6.11
N SER A 99 -3.13 5.12 6.75
CA SER A 99 -3.06 4.86 8.19
C SER A 99 -1.85 4.01 8.54
N ILE A 100 -1.61 2.89 7.84
CA ILE A 100 -0.51 1.98 8.15
C ILE A 100 0.85 2.65 7.90
N TYR A 101 1.05 3.20 6.71
CA TYR A 101 2.32 3.82 6.34
C TYR A 101 2.55 5.13 7.09
N GLY A 102 1.49 5.91 7.33
CA GLY A 102 1.56 7.13 8.14
C GLY A 102 1.96 6.81 9.57
N ILE A 103 1.30 5.85 10.24
CA ILE A 103 1.69 5.45 11.60
C ILE A 103 3.16 5.04 11.64
N TYR A 104 3.61 4.18 10.72
CA TYR A 104 5.01 3.74 10.69
C TYR A 104 6.00 4.90 10.45
N ASN A 105 5.79 5.70 9.40
CA ASN A 105 6.71 6.75 8.99
C ASN A 105 6.75 7.90 10.00
N PHE A 106 5.61 8.32 10.53
CA PHE A 106 5.58 9.40 11.52
C PHE A 106 6.07 8.93 12.91
N THR A 107 5.88 7.65 13.26
CA THR A 107 6.55 7.08 14.45
C THR A 107 8.07 7.08 14.25
N SER A 108 8.55 6.71 13.06
CA SER A 108 9.98 6.72 12.73
C SER A 108 10.55 8.14 12.79
N LEU A 109 9.84 9.13 12.24
CA LEU A 109 10.24 10.56 12.30
C LEU A 109 10.25 11.12 13.72
N ALA A 110 9.38 10.60 14.61
CA ALA A 110 9.39 11.00 16.02
C ALA A 110 10.60 10.45 16.80
N ILE A 111 11.15 9.31 16.36
CA ILE A 111 12.25 8.61 17.06
C ILE A 111 13.61 8.97 16.47
N TYR A 112 13.73 9.04 15.15
CA TYR A 112 15.00 9.17 14.45
C TYR A 112 15.30 10.64 14.11
N LYS A 113 16.32 11.19 14.78
CA LYS A 113 16.73 12.59 14.63
C LYS A 113 17.15 12.98 13.20
N ASP A 114 17.89 12.10 12.52
CA ASP A 114 18.46 12.37 11.20
C ASP A 114 17.62 11.77 10.05
N LEU A 115 16.34 11.44 10.31
CA LEU A 115 15.43 10.92 9.29
C LEU A 115 14.83 12.08 8.49
N ASP A 116 15.01 12.05 7.17
CA ASP A 116 14.44 13.06 6.27
C ASP A 116 12.91 12.97 6.24
N SER A 117 12.24 14.04 6.67
CA SER A 117 10.77 14.13 6.70
C SER A 117 10.15 14.03 5.31
N THR A 118 10.86 14.46 4.27
CA THR A 118 10.42 14.35 2.87
C THR A 118 10.23 12.89 2.50
N ILE A 119 11.17 12.02 2.89
CA ILE A 119 11.08 10.58 2.62
C ILE A 119 9.92 9.94 3.37
N GLY A 120 9.73 10.26 4.65
CA GLY A 120 8.58 9.74 5.40
C GLY A 120 7.22 10.17 4.83
N ILE A 121 7.12 11.41 4.32
CA ILE A 121 5.91 11.92 3.67
C ILE A 121 5.68 11.21 2.32
N ILE A 122 6.71 11.15 1.47
CA ILE A 122 6.64 10.50 0.16
C ILE A 122 6.26 9.02 0.30
N ASP A 123 6.83 8.32 1.27
CA ASP A 123 6.55 6.91 1.53
C ASP A 123 5.13 6.68 2.06
N THR A 124 4.61 7.62 2.87
CA THR A 124 3.20 7.61 3.31
C THR A 124 2.23 7.81 2.15
N LEU A 125 2.55 8.74 1.24
CA LEU A 125 1.77 8.96 0.03
C LEU A 125 1.82 7.75 -0.90
N TRP A 126 2.97 7.08 -1.01
CA TRP A 126 3.10 5.84 -1.76
C TRP A 126 2.22 4.73 -1.18
N GLY A 127 2.24 4.50 0.14
CA GLY A 127 1.35 3.52 0.76
C GLY A 127 -0.14 3.79 0.48
N THR A 128 -0.52 5.08 0.50
CA THR A 128 -1.87 5.53 0.13
C THR A 128 -2.20 5.21 -1.33
N ALA A 129 -1.28 5.52 -2.25
CA ALA A 129 -1.43 5.26 -3.68
C ALA A 129 -1.47 3.75 -3.97
N LEU A 130 -0.58 2.96 -3.36
CA LEU A 130 -0.50 1.51 -3.51
C LEU A 130 -1.83 0.84 -3.15
N TYR A 131 -2.41 1.20 -1.99
CA TYR A 131 -3.69 0.62 -1.55
C TYR A 131 -4.87 1.12 -2.38
N THR A 132 -4.81 2.37 -2.85
CA THR A 132 -5.82 2.93 -3.77
C THR A 132 -5.80 2.17 -5.10
N ILE A 133 -4.65 2.02 -5.73
CA ILE A 133 -4.49 1.31 -7.01
C ILE A 133 -4.90 -0.15 -6.85
N THR A 134 -4.47 -0.78 -5.76
CA THR A 134 -4.75 -2.19 -5.50
C THR A 134 -6.24 -2.47 -5.35
N THR A 135 -6.95 -1.69 -4.51
CA THR A 135 -8.40 -1.85 -4.34
C THR A 135 -9.17 -1.42 -5.59
N PHE A 136 -8.69 -0.41 -6.32
CA PHE A 136 -9.28 0.02 -7.58
C PHE A 136 -9.22 -1.07 -8.63
N VAL A 137 -8.04 -1.66 -8.87
CA VAL A 137 -7.89 -2.78 -9.80
C VAL A 137 -8.81 -3.93 -9.40
N PHE A 138 -8.93 -4.25 -8.10
CA PHE A 138 -9.83 -5.30 -7.64
C PHE A 138 -11.29 -5.06 -8.06
N LEU A 139 -11.77 -3.81 -8.01
CA LEU A 139 -13.11 -3.43 -8.46
C LEU A 139 -13.28 -3.43 -9.99
N LEU A 140 -12.19 -3.45 -10.77
CA LEU A 140 -12.21 -3.58 -12.22
C LEU A 140 -12.25 -5.04 -12.67
N LEU A 141 -11.78 -5.97 -11.84
CA LEU A 141 -11.77 -7.39 -12.17
C LEU A 141 -13.20 -7.96 -12.26
N PRO A 142 -13.52 -8.77 -13.30
CA PRO A 142 -14.86 -9.29 -13.52
C PRO A 142 -15.29 -10.27 -12.43
N ASP A 143 -16.56 -10.21 -12.04
CA ASP A 143 -17.21 -11.14 -11.09
C ASP A 143 -17.23 -12.58 -11.57
#